data_AF-A0A952V030-F1
#
_entry.id   AF-A0A952V030-F1
#
_cell.length_a   1.000
_cell.length_b   1.000
_cell.length_c   1.000
_cell.angle_alpha   90.00
_cell.angle_beta   90.00
_cell.angle_gamma   90.00
#
_symmetry.space_group_name_H-M   'P 1'
#
loop_
_entity.id
_entity.type
_entity.pdbx_description
1 polymer ?
#
loop_
_entity_poly.entity_id
_entity_poly.type
_entity_poly.pdbx_seq_one_letter_code
_entity_poly.pdbx_strand_id
1 'polypeptide(L)'
;MSDRPKTRSEDRSLRETEEWLVRAIVAREEAPDVEARVTASAKQSPRDRLHVYRYAYVARLLECLEDDYPAVFFALGQERAEETCRAYVEAHPSTAFSLNVFGRHMSAFLKTRGEAFAADLAALEWSIVEAIHSAEAPKMAPDALAALDPAEWGSVTLVAAPSLRLHAFDYPADAYYKAFHADAAPAPPAPEPSWLAVYRAGMKIWRMPLSRGQYALLAPLARGASLEEAFEVDAGEAADVGAWFRQWTAEGFFSAVARR
;
A
#
# COMPACT_ATOMS: atom_id res chain seq x y z
N MET A 1 24.87 -43.59 -27.21
CA MET A 1 24.26 -43.84 -25.88
C MET A 1 25.31 -43.53 -24.83
N SER A 2 25.34 -42.30 -24.33
CA SER A 2 26.28 -41.88 -23.28
C SER A 2 25.50 -41.80 -21.98
N ASP A 3 25.70 -42.82 -21.16
CA ASP A 3 25.06 -43.05 -19.88
C ASP A 3 25.66 -42.08 -18.85
N ARG A 4 24.99 -40.95 -18.61
CA ARG A 4 25.37 -40.07 -17.50
C ARG A 4 24.86 -40.73 -16.21
N PRO A 5 25.73 -40.95 -15.20
CA PRO A 5 25.28 -41.47 -13.93
C PRO A 5 24.31 -40.45 -13.32
N LYS A 6 23.05 -40.85 -13.16
CA LYS A 6 22.10 -40.18 -12.27
C LYS A 6 22.56 -40.48 -10.84
N THR A 7 23.51 -39.69 -10.33
CA THR A 7 23.73 -39.59 -8.89
C THR A 7 22.40 -39.17 -8.27
N ARG A 8 21.72 -40.11 -7.59
CA ARG A 8 20.60 -39.80 -6.70
C ARG A 8 21.13 -38.74 -5.75
N SER A 9 20.63 -37.51 -5.88
CA SER A 9 20.78 -36.50 -4.84
C SER A 9 20.38 -37.16 -3.53
N GLU A 10 21.21 -37.00 -2.51
CA GLU A 10 20.91 -37.22 -1.11
C GLU A 10 19.47 -36.82 -0.80
N ASP A 11 18.86 -37.58 0.12
CA ASP A 11 17.45 -37.60 0.57
C ASP A 11 16.98 -36.23 1.10
N ARG A 12 17.01 -35.21 0.24
CA ARG A 12 16.62 -33.84 0.52
C ARG A 12 15.13 -33.70 0.25
N SER A 13 14.43 -33.16 1.22
CA SER A 13 13.02 -32.84 1.06
C SER A 13 12.82 -31.76 0.00
N LEU A 14 11.62 -31.73 -0.59
CA LEU A 14 11.20 -30.66 -1.48
C LEU A 14 11.34 -29.30 -0.79
N ARG A 15 10.91 -29.21 0.47
CA ARG A 15 10.97 -27.99 1.28
C ARG A 15 12.39 -27.45 1.42
N GLU A 16 13.37 -28.30 1.74
CA GLU A 16 14.77 -27.87 1.86
C GLU A 16 15.35 -27.35 0.53
N THR A 17 14.89 -27.95 -0.58
CA THR A 17 15.27 -27.52 -1.93
C THR A 17 14.67 -26.16 -2.27
N GLU A 18 13.38 -25.96 -1.98
CA GLU A 18 12.67 -24.69 -2.17
C GLU A 18 13.28 -23.58 -1.31
N GLU A 19 13.48 -23.83 -0.03
CA GLU A 19 14.07 -22.86 0.90
C GLU A 19 15.49 -22.46 0.48
N TRP A 20 16.30 -23.42 0.02
CA TRP A 20 17.62 -23.11 -0.53
C TRP A 20 17.52 -22.27 -1.79
N LEU A 21 16.64 -22.61 -2.73
CA LEU A 21 16.51 -21.89 -3.99
C LEU A 21 16.03 -20.45 -3.76
N VAL A 22 15.05 -20.25 -2.88
CA VAL A 22 14.57 -18.90 -2.50
C VAL A 22 15.71 -18.10 -1.90
N ARG A 23 16.45 -18.65 -0.92
CA ARG A 23 17.63 -17.96 -0.37
C ARG A 23 18.67 -17.67 -1.43
N ALA A 24 18.95 -18.62 -2.33
CA ALA A 24 19.92 -18.45 -3.39
C ALA A 24 19.53 -17.37 -4.41
N ILE A 25 18.24 -17.10 -4.61
CA ILE A 25 17.73 -16.06 -5.52
C ILE A 25 17.67 -14.69 -4.81
N VAL A 26 17.20 -14.66 -3.56
CA VAL A 26 16.92 -13.41 -2.82
C VAL A 26 18.16 -12.87 -2.11
N ALA A 27 19.06 -13.73 -1.63
CA ALA A 27 20.26 -13.30 -0.91
C ALA A 27 21.24 -12.59 -1.84
N ARG A 28 21.84 -11.51 -1.32
CA ARG A 28 22.88 -10.73 -2.00
C ARG A 28 24.20 -11.48 -2.10
N GLU A 29 24.41 -12.45 -1.21
CA GLU A 29 25.63 -13.25 -1.12
C GLU A 29 25.68 -14.36 -2.16
N GLU A 30 26.86 -14.92 -2.37
CA GLU A 30 27.06 -16.08 -3.22
C GLU A 30 26.36 -17.30 -2.61
N ALA A 31 25.50 -17.96 -3.39
CA ALA A 31 24.79 -19.12 -2.89
C ALA A 31 25.76 -20.30 -2.67
N PRO A 32 25.71 -20.99 -1.52
CA PRO A 32 26.53 -22.17 -1.30
C PRO A 32 26.04 -23.35 -2.15
N ASP A 33 26.95 -24.24 -2.54
CA ASP A 33 26.66 -25.52 -3.20
C ASP A 33 25.89 -25.43 -4.53
N VAL A 34 25.96 -24.31 -5.26
CA VAL A 34 25.23 -24.12 -6.53
C VAL A 34 25.50 -25.23 -7.53
N GLU A 35 26.77 -25.65 -7.67
CA GLU A 35 27.18 -26.71 -8.60
C GLU A 35 26.57 -28.07 -8.24
N ALA A 36 26.29 -28.32 -6.96
CA ALA A 36 25.69 -29.57 -6.49
C ALA A 36 24.14 -29.56 -6.55
N ARG A 37 23.54 -28.37 -6.61
CA ARG A 37 22.09 -28.17 -6.47
C ARG A 37 21.39 -27.72 -7.75
N VAL A 38 22.11 -27.10 -8.68
CA VAL A 38 21.58 -26.66 -9.97
C VAL A 38 22.27 -27.45 -11.07
N THR A 39 21.51 -28.03 -11.99
CA THR A 39 22.08 -28.79 -13.11
C THR A 39 22.66 -27.86 -14.17
N ALA A 40 23.76 -28.24 -14.82
CA ALA A 40 24.23 -27.54 -16.01
C ALA A 40 23.30 -27.83 -17.21
N SER A 41 23.22 -26.89 -18.16
CA SER A 41 22.68 -27.16 -19.50
C SER A 41 23.81 -27.33 -20.51
N ALA A 42 23.49 -27.63 -21.77
CA ALA A 42 24.49 -27.67 -22.84
C ALA A 42 25.18 -26.31 -23.09
N LYS A 43 24.57 -25.20 -22.65
CA LYS A 43 25.03 -23.82 -22.95
C LYS A 43 25.30 -22.96 -21.71
N GLN A 44 24.92 -23.42 -20.52
CA GLN A 44 24.95 -22.61 -19.29
C GLN A 44 25.41 -23.45 -18.11
N SER A 45 26.32 -22.88 -17.32
CA SER A 45 26.71 -23.44 -16.03
C SER A 45 25.56 -23.37 -15.02
N PRO A 46 25.61 -24.14 -13.92
CA PRO A 46 24.69 -23.99 -12.78
C PRO A 46 24.58 -22.55 -12.29
N ARG A 47 25.70 -21.82 -12.23
CA ARG A 47 25.78 -20.41 -11.85
C ARG A 47 25.08 -19.48 -12.83
N ASP A 48 25.28 -19.67 -14.14
CA ASP A 48 24.60 -18.87 -15.17
C ASP A 48 23.08 -19.04 -15.07
N ARG A 49 22.62 -20.27 -14.83
CA ARG A 49 21.19 -20.54 -14.66
C ARG A 49 20.64 -19.88 -13.40
N LEU A 50 21.33 -19.97 -12.27
CA LEU A 50 20.92 -19.26 -11.05
C LEU A 50 20.89 -17.74 -11.25
N HIS A 51 21.86 -17.19 -11.98
CA HIS A 51 21.91 -15.77 -12.32
C HIS A 51 20.68 -15.32 -13.12
N VAL A 52 20.19 -16.13 -14.06
CA VAL A 52 18.93 -15.84 -14.78
C VAL A 52 17.76 -15.68 -13.81
N TYR A 53 17.63 -16.55 -12.81
CA TYR A 53 16.56 -16.43 -11.80
C TYR A 53 16.74 -15.21 -10.90
N ARG A 54 17.97 -14.90 -10.46
CA ARG A 54 18.27 -13.68 -9.69
C ARG A 54 17.87 -12.42 -10.45
N TYR A 55 18.28 -12.34 -11.71
CA TYR A 55 17.94 -11.22 -12.59
C TYR A 55 16.42 -11.10 -12.78
N ALA A 56 15.76 -12.21 -13.12
CA ALA A 56 14.32 -12.25 -13.36
C ALA A 56 13.49 -11.94 -12.09
N TYR A 57 14.03 -12.23 -10.91
CA TYR A 57 13.42 -11.86 -9.63
C TYR A 57 13.49 -10.35 -9.40
N VAL A 58 14.66 -9.74 -9.53
CA VAL A 58 14.81 -8.27 -9.38
C VAL A 58 13.98 -7.52 -10.42
N ALA A 59 13.97 -7.98 -11.68
CA ALA A 59 13.15 -7.38 -12.73
C ALA A 59 11.66 -7.33 -12.34
N ARG A 60 11.10 -8.42 -11.79
CA ARG A 60 9.72 -8.47 -11.30
C ARG A 60 9.44 -7.53 -10.13
N LEU A 61 10.43 -7.33 -9.25
CA LEU A 61 10.29 -6.37 -8.16
C LEU A 61 10.20 -4.94 -8.70
N LEU A 62 10.99 -4.61 -9.71
CA LEU A 62 10.95 -3.30 -10.36
C LEU A 62 9.62 -3.09 -11.10
N GLU A 63 9.20 -4.07 -11.91
CA GLU A 63 7.89 -4.05 -12.60
C GLU A 63 6.74 -3.85 -11.62
N CYS A 64 6.76 -4.54 -10.47
CA CYS A 64 5.73 -4.37 -9.43
C CYS A 64 5.67 -2.94 -8.88
N LEU A 65 6.82 -2.28 -8.69
CA LEU A 65 6.85 -0.90 -8.22
C LEU A 65 6.36 0.08 -9.30
N GLU A 66 6.67 -0.18 -10.56
CA GLU A 66 6.14 0.61 -11.70
C GLU A 66 4.62 0.52 -11.78
N ASP A 67 4.07 -0.69 -11.62
CA ASP A 67 2.63 -0.94 -11.65
C ASP A 67 1.90 -0.32 -10.43
N ASP A 68 2.50 -0.38 -9.24
CA ASP A 68 1.92 0.15 -8.01
C ASP A 68 2.00 1.69 -7.91
N TYR A 69 2.99 2.32 -8.58
CA TYR A 69 3.32 3.73 -8.42
C TYR A 69 3.47 4.55 -9.73
N PRO A 70 2.58 4.41 -10.72
CA PRO A 70 2.75 5.06 -12.02
C PRO A 70 2.78 6.59 -11.93
N ALA A 71 2.00 7.20 -11.04
CA ALA A 71 1.98 8.67 -10.90
C ALA A 71 3.25 9.19 -10.21
N VAL A 72 3.79 8.47 -9.21
CA VAL A 72 5.08 8.79 -8.60
C VAL A 72 6.21 8.74 -9.63
N PHE A 73 6.23 7.71 -10.49
CA PHE A 73 7.28 7.56 -11.49
C PHE A 73 7.22 8.68 -12.53
N PHE A 74 6.00 9.03 -12.95
CA PHE A 74 5.78 10.20 -13.80
C PHE A 74 6.26 11.49 -13.13
N ALA A 75 5.97 11.69 -11.84
CA ALA A 75 6.39 12.87 -11.09
C ALA A 75 7.91 13.00 -10.91
N LEU A 76 8.60 11.89 -10.68
CA LEU A 76 10.06 11.84 -10.51
C LEU A 76 10.81 11.99 -11.84
N GLY A 77 10.19 11.56 -12.94
CA GLY A 77 10.85 11.40 -14.23
C GLY A 77 11.70 10.12 -14.30
N GLN A 78 11.98 9.68 -15.52
CA GLN A 78 12.53 8.34 -15.79
C GLN A 78 13.82 8.03 -15.01
N GLU A 79 14.87 8.86 -15.15
CA GLU A 79 16.18 8.58 -14.54
C GLU A 79 16.09 8.46 -13.01
N ARG A 80 15.36 9.38 -12.37
CA ARG A 80 15.21 9.39 -10.91
C ARG A 80 14.28 8.29 -10.42
N ALA A 81 13.25 7.94 -11.17
CA ALA A 81 12.39 6.81 -10.85
C ALA A 81 13.16 5.49 -10.89
N GLU A 82 13.97 5.26 -11.94
CA GLU A 82 14.82 4.07 -12.07
C GLU A 82 15.82 3.96 -10.91
N GLU A 83 16.51 5.07 -10.56
CA GLU A 83 17.43 5.12 -9.41
C GLU A 83 16.70 4.80 -8.10
N THR A 84 15.53 5.42 -7.89
CA THR A 84 14.71 5.25 -6.68
C THR A 84 14.29 3.80 -6.51
N CYS A 85 13.87 3.12 -7.58
CA CYS A 85 13.42 1.73 -7.52
C CYS A 85 14.54 0.77 -7.18
N ARG A 86 15.71 0.93 -7.81
CA ARG A 86 16.88 0.11 -7.48
C ARG A 86 17.26 0.29 -6.01
N ALA A 87 17.34 1.54 -5.54
CA ALA A 87 17.64 1.84 -4.15
C ALA A 87 16.56 1.32 -3.18
N TYR A 88 15.28 1.35 -3.57
CA TYR A 88 14.19 0.79 -2.79
C TYR A 88 14.33 -0.73 -2.63
N VAL A 89 14.55 -1.46 -3.73
CA VAL A 89 14.75 -2.92 -3.73
C VAL A 89 15.93 -3.32 -2.86
N GLU A 90 17.00 -2.53 -2.87
CA GLU A 90 18.17 -2.75 -2.02
C GLU A 90 17.89 -2.53 -0.53
N ALA A 91 17.12 -1.48 -0.20
CA ALA A 91 16.79 -1.13 1.18
C ALA A 91 15.65 -1.98 1.77
N HIS A 92 14.73 -2.46 0.93
CA HIS A 92 13.52 -3.19 1.31
C HIS A 92 13.40 -4.49 0.50
N PRO A 93 14.27 -5.48 0.72
CA PRO A 93 14.16 -6.76 0.02
C PRO A 93 12.80 -7.42 0.33
N SER A 94 12.21 -8.09 -0.66
CA SER A 94 10.94 -8.79 -0.41
C SER A 94 11.13 -9.90 0.62
N THR A 95 10.27 -9.89 1.63
CA THR A 95 10.23 -10.87 2.72
C THR A 95 8.94 -11.70 2.71
N ALA A 96 8.06 -11.44 1.73
CA ALA A 96 6.77 -12.09 1.59
C ALA A 96 6.69 -12.84 0.26
N PHE A 97 5.88 -13.92 0.23
CA PHE A 97 5.59 -14.65 -1.00
C PHE A 97 4.72 -13.86 -1.98
N SER A 98 4.01 -12.85 -1.49
CA SER A 98 3.15 -11.97 -2.30
C SER A 98 3.82 -10.64 -2.53
N LEU A 99 3.81 -10.17 -3.79
CA LEU A 99 4.28 -8.84 -4.16
C LEU A 99 3.26 -7.74 -3.83
N ASN A 100 2.02 -8.09 -3.51
CA ASN A 100 0.95 -7.13 -3.19
C ASN A 100 1.24 -6.27 -1.95
N VAL A 101 2.30 -6.57 -1.20
CA VAL A 101 2.75 -5.80 -0.02
C VAL A 101 4.16 -5.23 -0.21
N PHE A 102 4.77 -5.42 -1.38
CA PHE A 102 6.17 -5.10 -1.63
C PHE A 102 6.41 -3.59 -1.62
N GLY A 103 5.52 -2.82 -2.23
CA GLY A 103 5.61 -1.36 -2.32
C GLY A 103 5.41 -0.60 -1.00
N ARG A 104 4.87 -1.23 0.05
CA ARG A 104 4.33 -0.55 1.25
C ARG A 104 5.21 0.49 1.95
N HIS A 105 6.53 0.43 1.78
CA HIS A 105 7.47 1.37 2.41
C HIS A 105 7.85 2.56 1.51
N MET A 106 7.36 2.63 0.26
CA MET A 106 7.78 3.61 -0.74
C MET A 106 7.61 5.06 -0.26
N SER A 107 6.46 5.38 0.35
CA SER A 107 6.22 6.72 0.90
C SER A 107 7.27 7.11 1.95
N ALA A 108 7.52 6.24 2.94
CA ALA A 108 8.52 6.50 3.97
C ALA A 108 9.94 6.61 3.38
N PHE A 109 10.26 5.76 2.41
CA PHE A 109 11.55 5.78 1.72
C PHE A 109 11.77 7.09 0.95
N LEU A 110 10.78 7.58 0.22
CA LEU A 110 10.85 8.86 -0.49
C LEU A 110 11.03 10.04 0.48
N LYS A 111 10.41 10.00 1.67
CA LYS A 111 10.65 11.01 2.72
C LYS A 111 12.12 11.05 3.14
N THR A 112 12.77 9.89 3.29
CA THR A 112 14.21 9.86 3.64
C THR A 112 15.12 10.41 2.54
N ARG A 113 14.64 10.50 1.30
CA ARG A 113 15.36 11.05 0.16
C ARG A 113 15.07 12.53 -0.09
N GLY A 114 14.24 13.17 0.75
CA GLY A 114 13.82 14.57 0.59
C GLY A 114 12.76 14.79 -0.49
N GLU A 115 12.16 13.72 -1.03
CA GLU A 115 11.16 13.78 -2.09
C GLU A 115 9.75 13.87 -1.50
N ALA A 116 9.47 14.97 -0.78
CA ALA A 116 8.27 15.11 0.06
C ALA A 116 6.95 15.00 -0.72
N PHE A 117 6.86 15.64 -1.89
CA PHE A 117 5.67 15.53 -2.75
C PHE A 117 5.46 14.09 -3.26
N ALA A 118 6.52 13.46 -3.77
CA ALA A 118 6.45 12.08 -4.26
C ALA A 118 6.09 11.11 -3.12
N ALA A 119 6.50 11.39 -1.89
CA ALA A 119 6.11 10.59 -0.73
C ALA A 119 4.62 10.65 -0.42
N ASP A 120 3.99 11.82 -0.52
CA ASP A 120 2.54 11.97 -0.35
C ASP A 120 1.78 11.28 -1.48
N LEU A 121 2.28 11.42 -2.71
CA LEU A 121 1.72 10.73 -3.88
C LEU A 121 1.85 9.20 -3.74
N ALA A 122 2.98 8.69 -3.27
CA ALA A 122 3.18 7.27 -3.00
C ALA A 122 2.24 6.76 -1.89
N ALA A 123 1.99 7.55 -0.85
CA ALA A 123 1.02 7.18 0.18
C ALA A 123 -0.40 7.10 -0.40
N LEU A 124 -0.76 8.00 -1.31
CA LEU A 124 -2.02 7.94 -2.04
C LEU A 124 -2.12 6.68 -2.91
N GLU A 125 -1.15 6.42 -3.79
CA GLU A 125 -1.19 5.23 -4.66
C GLU A 125 -1.24 3.94 -3.86
N TRP A 126 -0.44 3.85 -2.78
CA TRP A 126 -0.46 2.69 -1.90
C TRP A 126 -1.82 2.50 -1.21
N SER A 127 -2.48 3.57 -0.78
CA SER A 127 -3.81 3.49 -0.16
C SER A 127 -4.86 2.90 -1.11
N ILE A 128 -4.70 3.09 -2.43
CA ILE A 128 -5.55 2.48 -3.45
C ILE A 128 -5.30 0.97 -3.51
N VAL A 129 -4.02 0.55 -3.55
CA VAL A 129 -3.64 -0.87 -3.51
C VAL A 129 -4.19 -1.54 -2.25
N GLU A 130 -4.05 -0.91 -1.09
CA GLU A 130 -4.58 -1.44 0.18
C GLU A 130 -6.10 -1.53 0.19
N ALA A 131 -6.80 -0.51 -0.33
CA ALA A 131 -8.25 -0.51 -0.39
C ALA A 131 -8.78 -1.62 -1.30
N ILE A 132 -8.10 -1.92 -2.42
CA ILE A 132 -8.43 -3.03 -3.33
C ILE A 132 -8.33 -4.38 -2.62
N HIS A 133 -7.26 -4.60 -1.85
CA HIS A 133 -6.97 -5.88 -1.19
C HIS A 133 -7.60 -6.04 0.19
N SER A 134 -8.26 -4.99 0.70
CA SER A 134 -8.92 -5.02 2.00
C SER A 134 -10.05 -6.05 2.07
N ALA A 135 -10.31 -6.57 3.28
CA ALA A 135 -11.44 -7.46 3.52
C ALA A 135 -12.77 -6.75 3.23
N GLU A 136 -13.77 -7.51 2.77
CA GLU A 136 -15.14 -7.01 2.68
C GLU A 136 -15.71 -6.80 4.09
N ALA A 137 -16.53 -5.77 4.24
CA ALA A 137 -17.28 -5.50 5.45
C ALA A 137 -18.68 -4.97 5.09
N PRO A 138 -19.71 -5.28 5.90
CA PRO A 138 -21.02 -4.68 5.72
C PRO A 138 -20.93 -3.16 5.93
N LYS A 139 -21.88 -2.42 5.36
CA LYS A 139 -22.07 -1.00 5.66
C LYS A 139 -22.90 -0.87 6.94
N MET A 140 -22.51 0.06 7.80
CA MET A 140 -23.33 0.46 8.94
C MET A 140 -24.69 0.99 8.47
N ALA A 141 -25.76 0.69 9.22
CA ALA A 141 -27.10 1.14 8.87
C ALA A 141 -27.21 2.69 8.99
N PRO A 142 -27.89 3.38 8.06
CA PRO A 142 -28.01 4.84 8.06
C PRO A 142 -28.57 5.42 9.37
N ASP A 143 -29.51 4.71 9.99
CA ASP A 143 -30.21 5.17 11.20
C ASP A 143 -29.50 4.74 12.50
N ALA A 144 -28.39 3.99 12.41
CA ALA A 144 -27.69 3.45 13.58
C ALA A 144 -27.19 4.55 14.51
N LEU A 145 -26.71 5.67 13.96
CA LEU A 145 -26.26 6.83 14.74
C LEU A 145 -27.42 7.65 15.30
N ALA A 146 -28.50 7.79 14.51
CA ALA A 146 -29.68 8.56 14.91
C ALA A 146 -30.45 7.93 16.08
N ALA A 147 -30.27 6.62 16.29
CA ALA A 147 -30.88 5.88 17.38
C ALA A 147 -30.12 5.95 18.71
N LEU A 148 -28.93 6.56 18.75
CA LEU A 148 -28.09 6.63 19.96
C LEU A 148 -28.52 7.77 20.88
N ASP A 149 -28.60 7.49 22.18
CA ASP A 149 -28.77 8.53 23.19
C ASP A 149 -27.45 9.33 23.33
N PRO A 150 -27.46 10.68 23.29
CA PRO A 150 -26.30 11.50 23.60
C PRO A 150 -25.56 11.11 24.90
N ALA A 151 -26.28 10.62 25.92
CA ALA A 151 -25.68 10.14 27.16
C ALA A 151 -24.78 8.89 26.98
N GLU A 152 -24.96 8.13 25.90
CA GLU A 152 -24.14 6.95 25.59
C GLU A 152 -22.88 7.28 24.78
N TRP A 153 -22.75 8.49 24.22
CA TRP A 153 -21.70 8.84 23.25
C TRP A 153 -20.28 8.64 23.79
N GLY A 154 -20.08 8.78 25.10
CA GLY A 154 -18.82 8.50 25.77
C GLY A 154 -18.40 7.02 25.72
N SER A 155 -19.31 6.08 25.48
CA SER A 155 -19.04 4.64 25.37
C SER A 155 -19.13 4.09 23.95
N VAL A 156 -19.64 4.88 23.01
CA VAL A 156 -19.88 4.46 21.62
C VAL A 156 -18.66 4.72 20.76
N THR A 157 -18.20 3.71 20.04
CA THR A 157 -17.15 3.81 19.02
C THR A 157 -17.69 3.36 17.66
N LEU A 158 -17.03 3.78 16.58
CA LEU A 158 -17.36 3.36 15.23
C LEU A 158 -16.27 2.45 14.67
N VAL A 159 -16.69 1.32 14.10
CA VAL A 159 -15.76 0.38 13.47
C VAL A 159 -15.56 0.82 12.03
N ALA A 160 -14.38 1.40 11.72
CA ALA A 160 -14.03 1.78 10.36
C ALA A 160 -14.08 0.56 9.40
N ALA A 161 -14.53 0.80 8.17
CA ALA A 161 -14.45 -0.23 7.13
C ALA A 161 -12.98 -0.58 6.85
N PRO A 162 -12.62 -1.86 6.63
CA PRO A 162 -11.23 -2.28 6.39
C PRO A 162 -10.55 -1.58 5.21
N SER A 163 -11.33 -1.06 4.25
CA SER A 163 -10.83 -0.33 3.08
C SER A 163 -10.55 1.15 3.34
N LEU A 164 -11.06 1.73 4.44
CA LEU A 164 -10.93 3.16 4.69
C LEU A 164 -9.48 3.51 5.02
N ARG A 165 -8.93 4.47 4.29
CA ARG A 165 -7.63 5.09 4.53
C ARG A 165 -7.82 6.60 4.56
N LEU A 166 -7.23 7.24 5.57
CA LEU A 166 -7.32 8.67 5.77
C LEU A 166 -5.93 9.27 5.71
N HIS A 167 -5.79 10.36 4.98
CA HIS A 167 -4.51 11.04 4.80
C HIS A 167 -4.66 12.54 5.08
N ALA A 168 -3.66 13.08 5.78
CA ALA A 168 -3.33 14.49 5.80
C ALA A 168 -2.00 14.63 5.04
N PHE A 169 -2.05 15.25 3.87
CA PHE A 169 -0.91 15.47 3.00
C PHE A 169 -0.42 16.92 3.13
N ASP A 170 0.87 17.13 2.91
CA ASP A 170 1.49 18.46 2.81
C ASP A 170 1.37 19.04 1.39
N TYR A 171 1.00 18.20 0.42
CA TYR A 171 0.80 18.56 -0.99
C TYR A 171 -0.59 18.12 -1.49
N PRO A 172 -1.10 18.73 -2.58
CA PRO A 172 -2.39 18.36 -3.17
C PRO A 172 -2.28 17.10 -4.05
N ALA A 173 -1.88 15.97 -3.44
CA ALA A 173 -1.56 14.72 -4.14
C ALA A 173 -2.74 14.16 -4.98
N ASP A 174 -3.98 14.24 -4.48
CA ASP A 174 -5.17 13.77 -5.23
C ASP A 174 -5.42 14.61 -6.49
N ALA A 175 -5.19 15.92 -6.44
CA ALA A 175 -5.35 16.79 -7.61
C ALA A 175 -4.33 16.45 -8.69
N TYR A 176 -3.06 16.24 -8.29
CA TYR A 176 -2.02 15.77 -9.20
C TYR A 176 -2.36 14.41 -9.81
N TYR A 177 -2.74 13.45 -8.96
CA TYR A 177 -3.09 12.10 -9.41
C TYR A 177 -4.26 12.14 -10.41
N LYS A 178 -5.30 12.94 -10.16
CA LYS A 178 -6.41 13.14 -11.11
C LYS A 178 -5.95 13.71 -12.45
N ALA A 179 -5.07 14.71 -12.43
CA ALA A 179 -4.54 15.31 -13.65
C ALA A 179 -3.63 14.34 -14.44
N PHE A 180 -2.84 13.52 -13.73
CA PHE A 180 -2.04 12.45 -14.33
C PHE A 180 -2.92 11.45 -15.08
N HIS A 181 -3.99 10.94 -14.44
CA HIS A 181 -4.95 10.01 -15.08
C HIS A 181 -5.83 10.65 -16.17
N ALA A 182 -5.82 11.97 -16.28
CA ALA A 182 -6.48 12.71 -17.37
C ALA A 182 -5.52 13.04 -18.52
N ASP A 183 -4.33 12.44 -18.56
CA ASP A 183 -3.27 12.67 -19.55
C ASP A 183 -2.84 14.15 -19.67
N ALA A 184 -3.02 14.94 -18.60
CA ALA A 184 -2.75 16.37 -18.60
C ALA A 184 -1.27 16.75 -18.34
N ALA A 185 -0.40 15.74 -18.15
CA ALA A 185 1.03 15.89 -17.84
C ALA A 185 1.33 16.96 -16.75
N PRO A 186 0.76 16.83 -15.54
CA PRO A 186 0.90 17.84 -14.50
C PRO A 186 2.35 17.98 -14.02
N ALA A 187 2.77 19.23 -13.77
CA ALA A 187 4.01 19.50 -13.03
C ALA A 187 3.80 19.29 -11.51
N PRO A 188 4.84 18.91 -10.76
CA PRO A 188 4.77 18.85 -9.30
C PRO A 188 4.25 20.17 -8.70
N PRO A 189 3.24 20.13 -7.81
CA PRO A 189 2.63 21.31 -7.22
C PRO A 189 3.49 21.91 -6.10
N ALA A 190 3.20 23.16 -5.74
CA ALA A 190 3.71 23.75 -4.50
C ALA A 190 3.06 23.08 -3.26
N PRO A 191 3.69 23.15 -2.08
CA PRO A 191 3.09 22.64 -0.84
C PRO A 191 1.75 23.33 -0.54
N GLU A 192 0.71 22.53 -0.37
CA GLU A 192 -0.63 22.96 0.01
C GLU A 192 -1.28 21.81 0.82
N PRO A 193 -1.54 22.00 2.12
CA PRO A 193 -2.14 20.96 2.94
C PRO A 193 -3.46 20.47 2.37
N SER A 194 -3.62 19.16 2.27
CA SER A 194 -4.85 18.54 1.78
C SER A 194 -5.23 17.32 2.61
N TRP A 195 -6.53 17.02 2.68
CA TRP A 195 -7.04 15.86 3.42
C TRP A 195 -7.87 14.99 2.50
N LEU A 196 -7.74 13.68 2.67
CA LEU A 196 -8.34 12.72 1.75
C LEU A 196 -8.82 11.47 2.49
N ALA A 197 -10.00 10.99 2.12
CA ALA A 197 -10.44 9.63 2.38
C ALA A 197 -10.33 8.80 1.09
N VAL A 198 -9.64 7.66 1.18
CA VAL A 198 -9.62 6.62 0.16
C VAL A 198 -10.37 5.42 0.69
N TYR A 199 -11.32 4.90 -0.09
CA TYR A 199 -12.21 3.83 0.36
C TYR A 199 -12.74 3.03 -0.81
N ARG A 200 -13.27 1.84 -0.51
CA ARG A 200 -13.90 0.97 -1.51
C ARG A 200 -15.41 0.98 -1.31
N ALA A 201 -16.16 1.28 -2.36
CA ALA A 201 -17.61 1.12 -2.40
C ALA A 201 -18.00 0.20 -3.56
N GLY A 202 -18.42 -1.02 -3.22
CA GLY A 202 -18.56 -2.10 -4.19
C GLY A 202 -17.21 -2.50 -4.78
N MET A 203 -17.13 -2.59 -6.11
CA MET A 203 -15.88 -2.94 -6.83
C MET A 203 -15.04 -1.72 -7.23
N LYS A 204 -15.39 -0.52 -6.74
CA LYS A 204 -14.72 0.74 -7.12
C LYS A 204 -13.99 1.35 -5.93
N ILE A 205 -12.81 1.88 -6.20
CA ILE A 205 -12.07 2.72 -5.26
C ILE A 205 -12.45 4.17 -5.48
N TRP A 206 -12.76 4.86 -4.40
CA TRP A 206 -13.14 6.25 -4.39
C TRP A 206 -12.13 7.06 -3.57
N ARG A 207 -11.96 8.31 -3.98
CA ARG A 207 -11.16 9.32 -3.30
C ARG A 207 -12.06 10.51 -3.02
N MET A 208 -12.30 10.80 -1.75
CA MET A 208 -13.12 11.92 -1.30
C MET A 208 -12.22 12.96 -0.63
N PRO A 209 -12.04 14.15 -1.24
CA PRO A 209 -11.43 15.27 -0.56
C PRO A 209 -12.20 15.61 0.71
N LEU A 210 -11.47 15.86 1.80
CA LEU A 210 -12.01 16.26 3.08
C LEU A 210 -11.60 17.71 3.38
N SER A 211 -12.48 18.44 4.04
CA SER A 211 -12.06 19.66 4.74
C SER A 211 -11.20 19.30 5.97
N ARG A 212 -10.46 20.28 6.49
CA ARG A 212 -9.71 20.13 7.74
C ARG A 212 -10.61 19.66 8.89
N GLY A 213 -11.80 20.25 9.02
CA GLY A 213 -12.77 19.88 10.07
C GLY A 213 -13.32 18.46 9.90
N GLN A 214 -13.63 18.06 8.66
CA GLN A 214 -14.04 16.68 8.36
C GLN A 214 -12.95 15.67 8.76
N TYR A 215 -11.70 15.92 8.40
CA TYR A 215 -10.59 15.04 8.77
C TYR A 215 -10.34 15.03 10.28
N ALA A 216 -10.37 16.20 10.94
CA ALA A 216 -10.15 16.34 12.37
C ALA A 216 -11.17 15.52 13.19
N LEU A 217 -12.42 15.45 12.73
CA LEU A 217 -13.47 14.63 13.34
C LEU A 217 -13.39 13.15 12.93
N LEU A 218 -13.19 12.86 11.64
CA LEU A 218 -13.23 11.49 11.11
C LEU A 218 -12.01 10.64 11.52
N ALA A 219 -10.83 11.24 11.62
CA ALA A 219 -9.59 10.50 11.84
C ALA A 219 -9.52 9.83 13.23
N PRO A 220 -9.90 10.48 14.35
CA PRO A 220 -10.02 9.81 15.65
C PRO A 220 -11.06 8.69 15.64
N LEU A 221 -12.23 8.92 15.03
CA LEU A 221 -13.29 7.90 14.92
C LEU A 221 -12.80 6.65 14.18
N ALA A 222 -12.08 6.83 13.08
CA ALA A 222 -11.52 5.73 12.32
C ALA A 222 -10.43 4.94 13.10
N ARG A 223 -9.84 5.55 14.13
CA ARG A 223 -8.90 4.89 15.07
C ARG A 223 -9.59 4.30 16.31
N GLY A 224 -10.91 4.38 16.40
CA GLY A 224 -11.70 3.82 17.48
C GLY A 224 -11.89 4.73 18.69
N ALA A 225 -11.65 6.04 18.56
CA ALA A 225 -12.08 7.01 19.57
C ALA A 225 -13.61 6.96 19.75
N SER A 226 -14.09 7.33 20.94
CA SER A 226 -15.53 7.46 21.17
C SER A 226 -16.11 8.64 20.39
N LEU A 227 -17.43 8.66 20.22
CA LEU A 227 -18.11 9.82 19.63
C LEU A 227 -17.79 11.08 20.42
N GLU A 228 -17.91 11.03 21.75
CA GLU A 228 -17.61 12.17 22.63
C GLU A 228 -16.18 12.71 22.43
N GLU A 229 -15.17 11.84 22.45
CA GLU A 229 -13.76 12.21 22.25
C GLU A 229 -13.52 12.87 20.87
N ALA A 230 -14.23 12.41 19.84
CA ALA A 230 -14.10 12.98 18.51
C ALA A 230 -14.76 14.37 18.40
N PHE A 231 -15.85 14.61 19.14
CA PHE A 231 -16.55 15.91 19.17
C PHE A 231 -15.84 16.97 20.02
N GLU A 232 -14.92 16.59 20.91
CA GLU A 232 -14.06 17.56 21.62
C GLU A 232 -13.08 18.29 20.68
N VAL A 233 -12.83 17.72 19.49
CA VAL A 233 -11.97 18.33 18.48
C VAL A 233 -12.74 19.43 17.76
N ASP A 234 -12.17 20.63 17.72
CA ASP A 234 -12.74 21.76 17.00
C ASP A 234 -12.90 21.45 15.49
N ALA A 235 -14.13 21.15 15.08
CA ALA A 235 -14.52 20.89 13.71
C ALA A 235 -14.74 22.17 12.88
N GLY A 236 -14.64 23.36 13.51
CA GLY A 236 -14.93 24.68 12.94
C GLY A 236 -16.39 25.10 13.12
N GLU A 237 -16.60 26.41 13.31
CA GLU A 237 -17.85 27.03 13.83
C GLU A 237 -19.12 26.96 12.94
N ALA A 238 -19.10 26.31 11.77
CA ALA A 238 -20.23 26.32 10.83
C ALA A 238 -20.54 24.96 10.15
N ALA A 239 -20.03 23.85 10.69
CA ALA A 239 -20.19 22.54 10.06
C ALA A 239 -21.56 21.89 10.36
N ASP A 240 -22.31 21.51 9.32
CA ASP A 240 -23.37 20.50 9.46
C ASP A 240 -22.73 19.12 9.63
N VAL A 241 -22.28 18.83 10.86
CA VAL A 241 -21.66 17.56 11.22
C VAL A 241 -22.61 16.39 10.95
N GLY A 242 -23.92 16.60 11.11
CA GLY A 242 -24.92 15.60 10.78
C GLY A 242 -24.89 15.21 9.29
N ALA A 243 -24.71 16.16 8.39
CA ALA A 243 -24.54 15.88 6.97
C ALA A 243 -23.28 15.07 6.67
N TRP A 244 -22.18 15.33 7.38
CA TRP A 244 -20.94 14.56 7.22
C TRP A 244 -21.14 13.10 7.62
N PHE A 245 -21.74 12.84 8.79
CA PHE A 245 -22.02 11.46 9.21
C PHE A 245 -22.97 10.72 8.27
N ARG A 246 -24.01 11.39 7.76
CA ARG A 246 -24.90 10.82 6.73
C ARG A 246 -24.13 10.43 5.48
N GLN A 247 -23.25 11.30 4.99
CA GLN A 247 -22.42 11.02 3.82
C GLN A 247 -21.46 9.86 4.07
N TRP A 248 -20.67 9.90 5.16
CA TRP A 248 -19.70 8.85 5.49
C TRP A 248 -20.36 7.49 5.67
N THR A 249 -21.55 7.44 6.28
CA THR A 249 -22.31 6.20 6.44
C THR A 249 -22.83 5.68 5.09
N ALA A 250 -23.37 6.56 4.24
CA ALA A 250 -23.82 6.19 2.89
C ALA A 250 -22.69 5.62 2.02
N GLU A 251 -21.50 6.23 2.11
CA GLU A 251 -20.30 5.77 1.41
C GLU A 251 -19.72 4.47 1.99
N GLY A 252 -20.08 4.13 3.24
CA GLY A 252 -19.63 2.91 3.90
C GLY A 252 -18.28 3.07 4.62
N PHE A 253 -17.99 4.25 5.16
CA PHE A 253 -16.77 4.49 5.95
C PHE A 253 -16.75 3.69 7.24
N PHE A 254 -17.94 3.34 7.76
CA PHE A 254 -18.13 2.57 8.97
C PHE A 254 -18.90 1.28 8.67
N SER A 255 -18.50 0.21 9.35
CA SER A 255 -19.09 -1.11 9.22
C SER A 255 -20.06 -1.45 10.35
N ALA A 256 -19.84 -0.89 11.54
CA ALA A 256 -20.70 -1.11 12.71
C ALA A 256 -20.53 0.00 13.75
N VAL A 257 -21.49 0.05 14.66
CA VAL A 257 -21.37 0.73 15.96
C VAL A 257 -20.91 -0.30 16.99
N ALA A 258 -19.92 0.05 17.80
CA ALA A 258 -19.42 -0.76 18.90
C ALA A 258 -19.54 0.01 20.22
N ARG A 259 -19.41 -0.71 21.34
CA ARG A 259 -19.37 -0.15 22.69
C ARG A 259 -18.09 -0.58 23.39
N ARG A 260 -17.46 0.36 24.10
CA ARG A 260 -16.29 0.10 24.95
C ARG A 260 -16.69 -0.23 26.39
#